data_AF-A0AAW0IAA0-F1
#
_entry.id   AF-A0AAW0IAA0-F1
#
_cell.length_a   1.000
_cell.length_b   1.000
_cell.length_c   1.000
_cell.angle_alpha   90.00
_cell.angle_beta   90.00
_cell.angle_gamma   90.00
#
_symmetry.space_group_name_H-M   'P 1'
#
loop_
_entity.id
_entity.type
_entity.pdbx_description
1 polymer ?
#
loop_
_entity_poly.entity_id
_entity_poly.type
_entity_poly.pdbx_seq_one_letter_code
_entity_poly.pdbx_strand_id
1 'polypeptide(L)'
;METFLIPYLPCNGQGIVGLLLMNVLPFDTGIQGSDAEQLSNQKQVTETTSPSAFHPSALSLDLLNNAVTAFSTLEELIRYLEPDRWQMDLDSLYKPSRQVVGKAYLFGKRTKVVNLNLLKEEVRLYSCTPRNFSVSIREELKRTDTIFWPGCLLVKRCGGNCACCLHNCNECQCVPRKVTKKYHEVLQLRPKTGVKGLHKSLTDVALEHHEECDCVCKGSTGG
;
A
#
# COMPACT_ATOMS: atom_id res chain seq x y z
N MET A 1 -26.39 -40.80 -8.47
CA MET A 1 -26.07 -39.36 -8.37
C MET A 1 -24.60 -39.28 -7.98
N GLU A 2 -23.72 -38.92 -8.92
CA GLU A 2 -22.30 -38.74 -8.62
C GLU A 2 -22.08 -37.32 -8.12
N THR A 3 -21.79 -37.19 -6.84
CA THR A 3 -21.38 -35.94 -6.20
C THR A 3 -19.94 -35.66 -6.63
N PHE A 4 -19.73 -34.72 -7.55
CA PHE A 4 -18.39 -34.21 -7.85
C PHE A 4 -17.94 -33.33 -6.69
N LEU A 5 -17.21 -33.92 -5.74
CA LEU A 5 -16.44 -33.21 -4.74
C LEU A 5 -15.23 -32.57 -5.43
N ILE A 6 -15.35 -31.30 -5.83
CA ILE A 6 -14.17 -30.51 -6.18
C ILE A 6 -13.63 -29.95 -4.87
N PRO A 7 -12.44 -30.36 -4.41
CA PRO A 7 -11.87 -29.84 -3.17
C PRO A 7 -11.63 -28.34 -3.31
N TYR A 8 -12.34 -27.55 -2.50
CA TYR A 8 -12.06 -26.13 -2.30
C TYR A 8 -10.90 -26.02 -1.32
N LEU A 9 -9.70 -25.68 -1.79
CA LEU A 9 -8.66 -25.17 -0.88
C LEU A 9 -8.95 -23.68 -0.65
N PRO A 10 -9.21 -23.24 0.58
CA PRO A 10 -9.33 -21.81 0.88
C PRO A 10 -7.98 -21.11 0.62
N CYS A 11 -8.05 -19.89 0.12
CA CYS A 11 -6.89 -19.07 -0.25
C CYS A 11 -5.87 -18.84 0.89
N ASN A 12 -6.24 -19.16 2.14
CA ASN A 12 -5.46 -18.93 3.36
C ASN A 12 -4.67 -20.16 3.85
N GLY A 13 -4.56 -21.24 3.08
CA GLY A 13 -3.73 -22.39 3.46
C GLY A 13 -4.22 -23.19 4.69
N GLN A 14 -5.41 -22.89 5.22
CA GLN A 14 -6.05 -23.67 6.28
C GLN A 14 -6.98 -24.70 5.64
N GLY A 15 -6.57 -25.97 5.58
CA GLY A 15 -7.37 -27.05 5.00
C GLY A 15 -8.67 -27.30 5.79
N ILE A 16 -9.79 -26.75 5.30
CA ILE A 16 -11.14 -27.15 5.70
C ILE A 16 -11.95 -27.34 4.43
N VAL A 17 -12.32 -28.59 4.15
CA VAL A 17 -13.18 -28.97 3.02
C VAL A 17 -14.62 -28.62 3.40
N GLY A 18 -15.09 -27.42 3.03
CA GLY A 18 -16.47 -26.99 3.24
C GLY A 18 -17.38 -27.35 2.06
N LEU A 19 -18.48 -28.05 2.31
CA LEU A 19 -19.58 -28.24 1.34
C LEU A 19 -20.41 -26.95 1.25
N LEU A 20 -20.53 -26.36 0.05
CA LEU A 20 -21.56 -25.35 -0.24
C LEU A 20 -22.67 -25.96 -1.10
N LEU A 21 -23.89 -26.00 -0.56
CA LEU A 21 -25.13 -26.25 -1.29
C LEU A 21 -25.49 -24.98 -2.09
N MET A 22 -25.52 -25.06 -3.41
CA MET A 22 -25.94 -23.97 -4.28
C MET A 22 -27.42 -24.12 -4.64
N ASN A 23 -28.26 -23.24 -4.09
CA ASN A 23 -29.59 -22.97 -4.64
C ASN A 23 -29.47 -21.84 -5.67
N VAL A 24 -29.98 -22.08 -6.88
CA VAL A 24 -30.03 -21.12 -7.99
C VAL A 24 -31.47 -20.61 -8.12
N LEU A 25 -31.66 -19.30 -8.05
CA LEU A 25 -32.88 -18.61 -8.49
C LEU A 25 -32.51 -17.33 -9.28
N PRO A 26 -33.39 -16.85 -10.18
CA PRO A 26 -32.99 -16.17 -11.42
C PRO A 26 -32.93 -14.63 -11.38
N PHE A 27 -32.32 -14.14 -12.47
CA PHE A 27 -32.06 -12.78 -12.94
C PHE A 27 -33.27 -11.82 -12.97
N ASP A 28 -32.97 -10.53 -12.83
CA ASP A 28 -33.74 -9.46 -13.48
C ASP A 28 -32.80 -8.39 -14.09
N THR A 29 -33.26 -7.80 -15.19
CA THR A 29 -32.52 -6.98 -16.17
C THR A 29 -33.02 -5.53 -16.23
N GLY A 30 -32.14 -4.57 -16.54
CA GLY A 30 -32.51 -3.36 -17.30
C GLY A 30 -31.71 -2.07 -16.98
N ILE A 31 -30.87 -1.56 -17.91
CA ILE A 31 -31.08 -0.39 -18.82
C ILE A 31 -30.63 0.95 -18.15
N GLN A 32 -30.04 2.02 -18.74
CA GLN A 32 -29.17 2.37 -19.89
C GLN A 32 -29.01 3.92 -19.86
N GLY A 33 -27.92 4.48 -20.41
CA GLY A 33 -27.79 5.90 -20.83
C GLY A 33 -26.81 6.76 -20.00
N SER A 34 -26.07 7.78 -20.46
CA SER A 34 -25.42 8.23 -21.72
C SER A 34 -25.14 9.73 -21.56
N ASP A 35 -23.87 10.13 -21.77
CA ASP A 35 -23.30 11.38 -22.33
C ASP A 35 -23.48 12.81 -21.74
N ALA A 36 -22.30 13.45 -21.61
CA ALA A 36 -21.83 14.82 -21.95
C ALA A 36 -22.66 16.09 -21.65
N GLU A 37 -22.08 17.11 -20.99
CA GLU A 37 -21.24 18.19 -21.60
C GLU A 37 -21.03 19.41 -20.65
N GLN A 38 -19.77 19.88 -20.60
CA GLN A 38 -19.16 21.22 -20.39
C GLN A 38 -19.87 22.38 -19.64
N LEU A 39 -19.11 23.16 -18.83
CA LEU A 39 -18.68 24.54 -19.19
C LEU A 39 -17.60 25.16 -18.27
N SER A 40 -16.49 25.53 -18.92
CA SER A 40 -15.58 26.68 -18.76
C SER A 40 -14.79 26.99 -17.45
N ASN A 41 -13.46 26.87 -17.60
CA ASN A 41 -12.49 27.98 -17.75
C ASN A 41 -12.15 28.86 -16.51
N GLN A 42 -10.92 28.72 -16.00
CA GLN A 42 -10.01 29.88 -15.92
C GLN A 42 -8.54 29.44 -15.87
N LYS A 43 -7.81 29.94 -16.86
CA LYS A 43 -6.37 29.88 -17.07
C LYS A 43 -5.69 30.90 -16.15
N GLN A 44 -4.74 30.48 -15.31
CA GLN A 44 -3.73 31.39 -14.78
C GLN A 44 -2.36 30.71 -14.80
N VAL A 45 -1.57 31.18 -15.77
CA VAL A 45 -0.12 31.02 -15.81
C VAL A 45 0.45 31.88 -14.67
N THR A 46 1.22 31.27 -13.80
CA THR A 46 2.12 32.01 -12.91
C THR A 46 3.52 31.45 -13.07
N GLU A 47 4.42 32.39 -13.28
CA GLU A 47 5.74 32.24 -13.81
C GLU A 47 6.65 31.41 -12.89
N THR A 48 7.49 30.63 -13.54
CA THR A 48 8.67 29.97 -12.99
C THR A 48 9.53 30.99 -12.23
N THR A 49 9.33 31.06 -10.92
CA THR A 49 10.30 31.67 -10.00
C THR A 49 11.14 30.54 -9.44
N SER A 50 12.36 30.41 -9.96
CA SER A 50 13.40 29.57 -9.36
C SER A 50 13.59 29.99 -7.90
N PRO A 51 13.28 29.15 -6.90
CA PRO A 51 13.62 29.47 -5.54
C PRO A 51 15.12 29.23 -5.42
N SER A 52 15.90 30.31 -5.41
CA SER A 52 17.25 30.27 -4.86
C SER A 52 17.19 29.52 -3.54
N ALA A 53 17.90 28.40 -3.47
CA ALA A 53 17.86 27.44 -2.39
C ALA A 53 18.26 28.14 -1.08
N PHE A 54 17.26 28.54 -0.29
CA PHE A 54 17.47 28.84 1.11
C PHE A 54 17.99 27.57 1.76
N HIS A 55 19.12 27.68 2.46
CA HIS A 55 19.72 26.55 3.17
C HIS A 55 18.66 25.94 4.09
N PRO A 56 18.49 24.59 4.13
CA PRO A 56 17.41 23.96 4.91
C PRO A 56 17.41 24.33 6.39
N SER A 57 18.55 24.77 6.92
CA SER A 57 18.69 25.31 8.28
C SER A 57 17.86 26.58 8.55
N ALA A 58 17.43 27.29 7.51
CA ALA A 58 16.56 28.47 7.60
C ALA A 58 15.06 28.15 7.60
N LEU A 59 14.69 26.86 7.44
CA LEU A 59 13.29 26.44 7.49
C LEU A 59 12.77 26.44 8.94
N SER A 60 11.50 26.77 9.12
CA SER A 60 10.81 26.52 10.40
C SER A 60 10.88 25.03 10.77
N LEU A 61 10.89 24.71 12.06
CA LEU A 61 11.02 23.34 12.55
C LEU A 61 10.00 22.37 11.92
N ASP A 62 8.75 22.80 11.73
CA ASP A 62 7.70 21.97 11.14
C ASP A 62 7.95 21.67 9.66
N LEU A 63 8.35 22.68 8.88
CA LEU A 63 8.75 22.50 7.48
C LEU A 63 9.99 21.61 7.34
N LEU A 64 10.97 21.78 8.23
CA LEU A 64 12.17 20.94 8.24
C LEU A 64 11.82 19.50 8.60
N ASN A 65 10.99 19.29 9.62
CA ASN A 65 10.51 17.97 10.00
C ASN A 65 9.78 17.27 8.84
N ASN A 66 8.88 17.99 8.15
CA ASN A 66 8.20 17.47 6.97
C ASN A 66 9.18 17.11 5.85
N ALA A 67 10.18 17.96 5.57
CA ALA A 67 11.21 17.67 4.59
C ALA A 67 12.03 16.41 4.95
N VAL A 68 12.41 16.24 6.23
CA VAL A 68 13.17 15.08 6.72
C VAL A 68 12.43 13.76 6.48
N THR A 69 11.10 13.76 6.58
CA THR A 69 10.30 12.52 6.38
C THR A 69 10.43 11.95 4.96
N ALA A 70 10.67 12.80 3.96
CA ALA A 70 10.71 12.42 2.55
C ALA A 70 11.96 11.60 2.15
N PHE A 71 13.06 11.70 2.90
CA PHE A 71 14.32 11.04 2.55
C PHE A 71 14.33 9.58 2.99
N SER A 72 14.82 8.68 2.14
CA SER A 72 14.85 7.24 2.43
C SER A 72 16.14 6.81 3.13
N THR A 73 17.22 7.56 2.94
CA THR A 73 18.54 7.28 3.50
C THR A 73 19.11 8.47 4.26
N LEU A 74 20.01 8.17 5.21
CA LEU A 74 20.77 9.17 5.94
C LEU A 74 21.66 10.01 5.02
N GLU A 75 22.24 9.42 3.97
CA GLU A 75 23.08 10.12 3.00
C GLU A 75 22.29 11.21 2.26
N GLU A 76 21.11 10.87 1.73
CA GLU A 76 20.23 11.83 1.05
C GLU A 76 19.85 12.98 1.98
N LEU A 77 19.53 12.67 3.24
CA LEU A 77 19.18 13.65 4.25
C LEU A 77 20.35 14.62 4.51
N ILE A 78 21.56 14.11 4.80
CA ILE A 78 22.70 14.98 5.10
C ILE A 78 23.12 15.78 3.87
N ARG A 79 23.04 15.19 2.66
CA ARG A 79 23.29 15.93 1.41
C ARG A 79 22.29 17.06 1.20
N TYR A 80 21.02 16.85 1.53
CA TYR A 80 20.02 17.91 1.49
C TYR A 80 20.35 19.02 2.49
N LEU A 81 20.65 18.66 3.75
CA LEU A 81 20.94 19.61 4.82
C LEU A 81 22.20 20.44 4.57
N GLU A 82 23.29 19.81 4.13
CA GLU A 82 24.62 20.44 4.02
C GLU A 82 25.35 19.98 2.73
N PRO A 83 24.93 20.46 1.55
CA PRO A 83 25.42 19.94 0.26
C PRO A 83 26.93 20.11 0.03
N ASP A 84 27.57 21.11 0.66
CA ASP A 84 29.00 21.39 0.47
C ASP A 84 29.91 20.54 1.37
N ARG A 85 29.38 20.00 2.48
CA ARG A 85 30.18 19.33 3.53
C ARG A 85 29.61 18.01 4.04
N TRP A 86 28.54 17.51 3.42
CA TRP A 86 27.84 16.29 3.84
C TRP A 86 28.74 15.06 4.00
N GLN A 87 29.78 14.92 3.17
CA GLN A 87 30.72 13.80 3.25
C GLN A 87 31.48 13.79 4.58
N MET A 88 31.96 14.96 5.01
CA MET A 88 32.66 15.10 6.28
C MET A 88 31.72 14.88 7.46
N ASP A 89 30.47 15.36 7.34
CA ASP A 89 29.46 15.20 8.38
C ASP A 89 29.02 13.74 8.53
N LEU A 90 28.78 13.05 7.41
CA LEU A 90 28.46 11.62 7.39
C LEU A 90 29.62 10.80 7.97
N ASP A 91 30.85 11.07 7.54
CA ASP A 91 32.06 10.42 8.06
C ASP A 91 32.24 10.65 9.56
N SER A 92 31.97 11.86 10.04
CA SER A 92 32.06 12.21 11.46
C SER A 92 31.02 11.47 12.29
N LEU A 93 29.84 11.19 11.75
CA LEU A 93 28.78 10.43 12.42
C LEU A 93 29.10 8.94 12.52
N TYR A 94 29.76 8.36 11.50
CA TYR A 94 30.16 6.95 11.50
C TYR A 94 31.48 6.67 12.22
N LYS A 95 32.35 7.69 12.38
CA LYS A 95 33.58 7.55 13.16
C LYS A 95 33.22 7.46 14.65
N PRO A 96 33.61 6.39 15.38
CA PRO A 96 33.36 6.30 16.81
C PRO A 96 34.02 7.50 17.48
N SER A 97 33.22 8.34 18.14
CA SER A 97 33.74 9.50 18.85
C SER A 97 34.78 9.02 19.86
N ARG A 98 36.03 9.49 19.75
CA ARG A 98 37.01 9.40 20.85
C ARG A 98 36.59 10.38 21.95
N GLN A 99 35.40 10.20 22.50
CA GLN A 99 35.04 10.85 23.75
C GLN A 99 35.97 10.23 24.80
N VAL A 100 36.86 11.07 25.35
CA VAL A 100 37.58 10.78 26.58
C VAL A 100 36.52 10.77 27.67
N VAL A 101 36.00 9.60 28.02
CA VAL A 101 34.90 9.47 28.98
C VAL A 101 35.44 9.04 30.34
N GLY A 102 35.24 9.88 31.35
CA GLY A 102 35.42 9.54 32.77
C GLY A 102 34.47 8.41 33.21
N LYS A 103 34.78 7.80 34.36
CA LYS A 103 34.29 6.49 34.86
C LYS A 103 32.76 6.22 34.91
N ALA A 104 31.88 7.16 34.53
CA ALA A 104 30.43 7.03 34.68
C ALA A 104 29.67 6.44 33.46
N TYR A 105 30.33 6.18 32.32
CA TYR A 105 29.64 5.75 31.09
C TYR A 105 29.83 4.27 30.74
N LEU A 106 30.12 3.42 31.74
CA LEU A 106 30.40 2.00 31.51
C LEU A 106 29.15 1.09 31.56
N PHE A 107 27.95 1.61 31.83
CA PHE A 107 26.73 0.80 31.96
C PHE A 107 25.72 0.91 30.82
N GLY A 108 26.11 1.49 29.68
CA GLY A 108 25.27 1.50 28.49
C GLY A 108 26.08 1.04 27.30
N LYS A 109 26.09 -0.27 27.04
CA LYS A 109 26.64 -0.90 25.83
C LYS A 109 26.33 -0.07 24.58
N ARG A 110 27.23 0.81 24.14
CA ARG A 110 27.26 1.33 22.75
C ARG A 110 27.82 0.22 21.84
N THR A 111 27.17 -0.94 21.84
CA THR A 111 27.52 -2.07 20.97
C THR A 111 26.52 -2.14 19.84
N LYS A 112 27.06 -1.99 18.63
CA LYS A 112 26.43 -1.89 17.31
C LYS A 112 26.12 -0.45 16.93
N VAL A 113 26.87 0.04 15.94
CA VAL A 113 26.49 1.17 15.10
C VAL A 113 25.06 0.90 14.65
N VAL A 114 24.10 1.57 15.26
CA VAL A 114 22.70 1.46 14.88
C VAL A 114 22.60 2.05 13.48
N ASN A 115 22.32 1.21 12.49
CA ASN A 115 22.14 1.68 11.13
C ASN A 115 20.79 2.38 11.05
N LEU A 116 20.80 3.72 11.02
CA LEU A 116 19.61 4.55 10.98
C LEU A 116 18.73 4.23 9.75
N ASN A 117 19.31 3.76 8.64
CA ASN A 117 18.55 3.31 7.47
C ASN A 117 17.77 2.02 7.75
N LEU A 118 18.34 1.08 8.52
CA LEU A 118 17.63 -0.15 8.91
C LEU A 118 16.44 0.16 9.81
N LEU A 119 16.60 1.08 10.77
CA LEU A 119 15.48 1.52 11.62
C LEU A 119 14.38 2.18 10.79
N LYS A 120 14.75 3.02 9.81
CA LYS A 120 13.77 3.64 8.92
C LYS A 120 13.02 2.61 8.07
N GLU A 121 13.71 1.60 7.54
CA GLU A 121 13.07 0.54 6.76
C GLU A 121 12.16 -0.34 7.61
N GLU A 122 12.55 -0.65 8.85
CA GLU A 122 11.71 -1.40 9.79
C GLU A 122 10.40 -0.66 10.08
N VAL A 123 10.46 0.65 10.35
CA VAL A 123 9.25 1.47 10.49
C VAL A 123 8.42 1.44 9.20
N ARG A 124 9.06 1.62 8.03
CA ARG A 124 8.37 1.58 6.73
C ARG A 124 7.62 0.28 6.49
N LEU A 125 8.18 -0.86 6.92
CA LEU A 125 7.55 -2.18 6.80
C LEU A 125 6.25 -2.29 7.60
N TYR A 126 6.06 -1.51 8.66
CA TYR A 126 4.84 -1.49 9.46
C TYR A 126 3.92 -0.30 9.12
N SER A 127 4.41 0.72 8.44
CA SER A 127 3.63 1.86 7.98
C SER A 127 2.54 1.47 6.96
N CYS A 128 1.53 2.33 6.86
CA CYS A 128 0.45 2.27 5.89
C CYS A 128 0.99 2.28 4.44
N THR A 129 0.91 1.13 3.77
CA THR A 129 1.44 0.93 2.40
C THR A 129 0.62 -0.12 1.63
N PRO A 130 0.70 -0.16 0.29
CA PRO A 130 0.12 -1.24 -0.51
C PRO A 130 0.80 -2.60 -0.30
N ARG A 131 0.07 -3.56 0.27
CA ARG A 131 0.55 -4.93 0.58
C ARG A 131 -0.14 -5.99 -0.26
N ASN A 132 0.54 -7.12 -0.44
CA ASN A 132 -0.01 -8.26 -1.18
C ASN A 132 -1.03 -9.01 -0.30
N PHE A 133 -2.23 -9.20 -0.82
CA PHE A 133 -3.27 -10.02 -0.24
C PHE A 133 -3.70 -11.08 -1.24
N SER A 134 -3.90 -12.31 -0.77
CA SER A 134 -4.52 -13.38 -1.56
C SER A 134 -6.03 -13.25 -1.45
N VAL A 135 -6.72 -13.12 -2.58
CA VAL A 135 -8.19 -12.98 -2.62
C VAL A 135 -8.81 -14.03 -3.53
N SER A 136 -9.99 -14.49 -3.14
CA SER A 136 -10.82 -15.43 -3.90
C SER A 136 -11.52 -14.69 -5.05
N ILE A 137 -11.29 -15.12 -6.29
CA ILE A 137 -11.90 -14.47 -7.48
C ILE A 137 -13.43 -14.53 -7.40
N ARG A 138 -13.99 -15.63 -6.89
CA ARG A 138 -15.45 -15.79 -6.76
C ARG A 138 -16.06 -14.84 -5.76
N GLU A 139 -15.37 -14.58 -4.64
CA GLU A 139 -15.83 -13.65 -3.60
C GLU A 139 -15.76 -12.21 -4.11
N GLU A 140 -14.63 -11.83 -4.73
CA GLU A 140 -14.43 -10.50 -5.31
C GLU A 140 -15.44 -10.19 -6.42
N LEU A 141 -15.72 -11.16 -7.31
CA LEU A 141 -16.71 -11.00 -8.39
C LEU A 141 -18.14 -11.34 -7.98
N LYS A 142 -18.37 -11.79 -6.74
CA LYS A 142 -19.66 -12.25 -6.23
C LYS A 142 -20.33 -13.32 -7.12
N ARG A 143 -19.53 -14.26 -7.65
CA ARG A 143 -20.00 -15.31 -8.58
C ARG A 143 -20.04 -16.68 -7.91
N THR A 144 -21.21 -17.31 -7.96
CA THR A 144 -21.44 -18.66 -7.43
C THR A 144 -21.57 -19.72 -8.51
N ASP A 145 -21.93 -19.33 -9.73
CA ASP A 145 -22.20 -20.17 -10.91
C ASP A 145 -20.93 -20.58 -11.70
N THR A 146 -19.79 -20.02 -11.32
CA THR A 146 -18.53 -20.10 -12.06
C THR A 146 -17.40 -20.57 -11.15
N ILE A 147 -16.55 -21.46 -11.67
CA ILE A 147 -15.29 -21.85 -11.05
C ILE A 147 -14.15 -21.22 -11.85
N PHE A 148 -13.14 -20.69 -11.16
CA PHE A 148 -11.95 -20.09 -11.77
C PHE A 148 -10.71 -20.91 -11.42
N TRP A 149 -9.76 -20.99 -12.36
CA TRP A 149 -8.42 -21.52 -12.13
C TRP A 149 -7.36 -20.53 -12.63
N PRO A 150 -6.40 -20.10 -11.79
CA PRO A 150 -6.38 -20.32 -10.34
C PRO A 150 -7.61 -19.69 -9.65
N GLY A 151 -8.01 -20.23 -8.49
CA GLY A 151 -9.17 -19.72 -7.74
C GLY A 151 -8.89 -18.44 -6.94
N CYS A 152 -7.62 -18.16 -6.68
CA CYS A 152 -7.15 -17.02 -5.90
C CYS A 152 -6.09 -16.25 -6.69
N LEU A 153 -6.05 -14.93 -6.51
CA LEU A 153 -5.04 -14.05 -7.11
C LEU A 153 -4.45 -13.10 -6.06
N LEU A 154 -3.23 -12.63 -6.32
CA LEU A 154 -2.60 -11.59 -5.50
C LEU A 154 -3.10 -10.22 -5.92
N VAL A 155 -3.61 -9.47 -4.95
CA VAL A 155 -4.04 -8.07 -5.11
C VAL A 155 -3.28 -7.18 -4.15
N LYS A 156 -3.14 -5.90 -4.50
CA LYS A 156 -2.64 -4.88 -3.57
C LYS A 156 -3.80 -4.30 -2.77
N ARG A 157 -3.71 -4.35 -1.43
CA ARG A 157 -4.62 -3.63 -0.51
C ARG A 157 -3.79 -2.81 0.47
N CYS A 158 -4.36 -1.72 0.96
CA CYS A 158 -3.72 -0.89 1.98
C CYS A 158 -3.67 -1.64 3.31
N GLY A 159 -2.51 -1.63 3.96
CA GLY A 159 -2.33 -2.23 5.27
C GLY A 159 -1.10 -1.69 5.99
N GLY A 160 -1.05 -1.91 7.30
CA GLY A 160 -0.07 -1.30 8.19
C GLY A 160 -0.74 -0.36 9.19
N ASN A 161 0.07 0.32 9.99
CA ASN A 161 -0.38 1.28 10.98
C ASN A 161 -0.13 2.73 10.53
N CYS A 162 -0.84 3.65 11.18
CA CYS A 162 -0.70 5.09 11.00
C CYS A 162 0.01 5.74 12.19
N ALA A 163 0.82 4.99 12.96
CA ALA A 163 1.33 5.46 14.26
C ALA A 163 2.34 6.62 14.15
N CYS A 164 2.88 6.90 12.96
CA CYS A 164 3.85 7.96 12.72
C CYS A 164 3.19 9.18 12.05
N CYS A 165 2.59 10.09 12.83
CA CYS A 165 2.23 11.42 12.34
C CYS A 165 2.39 12.50 13.41
N LEU A 166 2.24 13.77 13.00
CA LEU A 166 2.49 14.96 13.81
C LEU A 166 1.47 15.16 14.97
N HIS A 167 0.22 14.70 14.81
CA HIS A 167 -0.84 14.93 15.80
C HIS A 167 -1.70 13.68 16.08
N ASN A 168 -1.60 13.16 17.30
CA ASN A 168 -2.44 12.12 17.92
C ASN A 168 -2.97 11.02 16.97
N CYS A 169 -2.05 10.29 16.34
CA CYS A 169 -2.37 9.36 15.26
C CYS A 169 -3.09 8.06 15.66
N ASN A 170 -3.46 7.94 16.93
CA ASN A 170 -4.06 6.73 17.49
C ASN A 170 -5.45 6.44 16.88
N GLU A 171 -6.12 7.46 16.34
CA GLU A 171 -7.46 7.36 15.73
C GLU A 171 -7.43 7.37 14.18
N CYS A 172 -6.26 7.16 13.58
CA CYS A 172 -6.11 7.20 12.13
C CYS A 172 -6.28 5.83 11.48
N GLN A 173 -6.86 5.82 10.28
CA GLN A 173 -7.07 4.62 9.48
C GLN A 173 -6.23 4.67 8.21
N CYS A 174 -5.63 3.53 7.88
CA CYS A 174 -4.90 3.33 6.63
C CYS A 174 -5.90 3.03 5.51
N VAL A 175 -6.06 3.97 4.58
CA VAL A 175 -7.08 3.92 3.52
C VAL A 175 -6.45 4.08 2.14
N PRO A 176 -7.09 3.55 1.07
CA PRO A 176 -6.63 3.80 -0.28
C PRO A 176 -6.79 5.27 -0.67
N ARG A 177 -5.72 5.84 -1.20
CA ARG A 177 -5.72 7.14 -1.87
C ARG A 177 -5.98 6.99 -3.36
N LYS A 178 -5.43 5.94 -3.97
CA LYS A 178 -5.56 5.63 -5.39
C LYS A 178 -5.84 4.15 -5.59
N VAL A 179 -6.91 3.86 -6.32
CA VAL A 179 -7.32 2.50 -6.68
C VAL A 179 -7.30 2.37 -8.20
N THR A 180 -6.84 1.23 -8.70
CA THR A 180 -6.87 0.88 -10.11
C THR A 180 -7.48 -0.50 -10.31
N LYS A 181 -8.08 -0.74 -11.47
CA LYS A 181 -8.54 -2.07 -11.87
C LYS A 181 -7.49 -2.70 -12.77
N LYS A 182 -7.02 -3.89 -12.41
CA LYS A 182 -6.12 -4.67 -13.26
C LYS A 182 -6.81 -5.95 -13.69
N TYR A 183 -6.57 -6.32 -14.94
CA TYR A 183 -7.14 -7.50 -15.55
C TYR A 183 -6.17 -8.67 -15.39
N HIS A 184 -6.73 -9.82 -15.06
CA HIS A 184 -6.00 -11.07 -14.93
C HIS A 184 -6.66 -12.13 -15.79
N GLU A 185 -5.91 -12.70 -16.72
CA GLU A 185 -6.39 -13.82 -17.53
C GLU A 185 -6.49 -15.07 -16.66
N VAL A 186 -7.66 -15.70 -16.63
CA VAL A 186 -7.94 -16.91 -15.85
C VAL A 186 -8.77 -17.90 -16.65
N LEU A 187 -8.66 -19.18 -16.29
CA LEU A 187 -9.53 -20.21 -16.84
C LEU A 187 -10.88 -20.16 -16.13
N GLN A 188 -11.94 -19.91 -16.89
CA GLN A 188 -13.31 -19.96 -16.45
C GLN A 188 -13.93 -21.32 -16.78
N LEU A 189 -14.58 -21.90 -15.78
CA LEU A 189 -15.27 -23.18 -15.85
C LEU A 189 -16.74 -23.00 -15.44
N ARG A 190 -17.66 -23.28 -16.37
CA ARG A 190 -19.12 -23.19 -16.12
C ARG A 190 -19.83 -24.52 -16.38
N PRO A 191 -20.70 -25.01 -15.47
CA PRO A 191 -21.53 -26.18 -15.73
C PRO A 191 -22.40 -25.99 -16.97
N LYS A 192 -22.49 -27.01 -17.83
CA LYS A 192 -23.44 -27.00 -18.96
C LYS A 192 -24.81 -27.45 -18.46
N THR A 193 -25.85 -26.66 -18.72
CA THR A 193 -27.23 -27.06 -18.42
C THR A 193 -27.66 -28.19 -19.37
N GLY A 194 -28.08 -29.33 -18.82
CA GLY A 194 -28.69 -30.43 -19.58
C GLY A 194 -27.74 -31.42 -20.27
N VAL A 195 -26.43 -31.16 -20.30
CA VAL A 195 -25.43 -32.09 -20.88
C VAL A 195 -24.29 -32.31 -19.87
N LYS A 196 -23.85 -33.55 -19.70
CA LYS A 196 -22.67 -33.86 -18.87
C LYS A 196 -21.44 -33.10 -19.43
N GLY A 197 -20.87 -32.19 -18.65
CA GLY A 197 -19.63 -31.51 -19.00
C GLY A 197 -19.54 -30.07 -18.50
N LEU A 198 -18.35 -29.50 -18.66
CA LEU A 198 -17.99 -28.16 -18.21
C LEU A 198 -17.56 -27.33 -19.42
N HIS A 199 -18.20 -26.18 -19.63
CA HIS A 199 -17.75 -25.17 -20.58
C HIS A 199 -16.46 -24.53 -20.04
N LYS A 200 -15.45 -24.40 -20.90
CA LYS A 200 -14.12 -23.89 -20.54
C LYS A 200 -13.79 -22.73 -21.46
N SER A 201 -13.37 -21.60 -20.90
CA SER A 201 -12.96 -20.43 -21.65
C SER A 201 -11.93 -19.63 -20.87
N LEU A 202 -10.96 -19.04 -21.57
CA LEU A 202 -10.12 -17.99 -20.98
C LEU A 202 -10.94 -16.71 -20.86
N THR A 203 -10.77 -16.01 -19.75
CA THR A 203 -11.47 -14.74 -19.50
C THR A 203 -10.61 -13.81 -18.66
N ASP A 204 -10.74 -12.52 -18.90
CA ASP A 204 -10.07 -11.50 -18.11
C ASP A 204 -10.97 -11.08 -16.94
N VAL A 205 -10.48 -11.25 -15.72
CA VAL A 205 -11.15 -10.77 -14.51
C VAL A 205 -10.52 -9.47 -14.04
N ALA A 206 -11.34 -8.45 -13.81
CA ALA A 206 -10.90 -7.18 -13.27
C ALA A 206 -10.91 -7.22 -11.74
N LEU A 207 -9.74 -7.02 -11.11
CA LEU A 207 -9.59 -6.92 -9.67
C LEU A 207 -9.08 -5.53 -9.28
N GLU A 208 -9.52 -5.05 -8.12
CA GLU A 208 -9.10 -3.74 -7.60
C GLU A 208 -7.76 -3.83 -6.85
N HIS A 209 -6.85 -2.94 -7.19
CA HIS A 209 -5.55 -2.76 -6.55
C HIS A 209 -5.44 -1.36 -5.99
N HIS A 210 -5.05 -1.29 -4.72
CA HIS A 210 -4.66 -0.03 -4.09
C HIS A 210 -3.23 0.28 -4.54
N GLU A 211 -3.05 1.36 -5.29
CA GLU A 211 -1.74 1.81 -5.79
C GLU A 211 -1.05 2.76 -4.80
N GLU A 212 -1.84 3.57 -4.09
CA GLU A 212 -1.36 4.53 -3.09
C GLU A 212 -2.26 4.45 -1.85
N CYS A 213 -1.68 4.60 -0.67
CA CYS A 213 -2.36 4.54 0.62
C CYS A 213 -2.01 5.77 1.45
N ASP A 214 -2.99 6.29 2.18
CA ASP A 214 -2.83 7.42 3.09
C ASP A 214 -3.40 7.11 4.48
N CYS A 215 -2.90 7.82 5.48
CA CYS A 215 -3.44 7.81 6.83
C CYS A 215 -4.46 8.94 7.00
N VAL A 216 -5.71 8.59 7.29
CA VAL A 216 -6.79 9.57 7.52
C VAL A 216 -7.20 9.53 8.99
N CYS A 217 -7.11 10.67 9.66
CA CYS A 217 -7.34 10.83 11.09
C CYS A 217 -8.67 11.54 11.35
N LYS A 218 -9.49 11.02 12.28
CA LYS A 218 -10.68 11.74 12.76
C LYS A 218 -10.19 12.92 13.62
N GLY A 219 -10.53 14.15 13.22
CA GLY A 219 -10.15 15.36 13.97
C GLY A 219 -9.20 16.33 13.24
N SER A 220 -8.82 16.07 11.99
CA SER A 220 -8.16 17.10 11.17
C SER A 220 -9.19 18.08 10.60
N THR A 221 -9.72 18.94 11.48
CA THR A 221 -10.24 20.24 11.07
C THR A 221 -9.06 21.20 11.01
N GLY A 222 -8.59 21.48 9.79
CA GLY A 222 -7.98 22.74 9.34
C GLY A 222 -6.84 23.40 10.15
N GLY A 223 -5.72 23.61 9.47
CA GLY A 223 -4.68 24.58 9.80
C GLY A 223 -3.77 24.79 8.61
#